data_AF-A0A9D9TP80-F1
#
_entry.id   AF-A0A9D9TP80-F1
#
_cell.length_a   1.000
_cell.length_b   1.000
_cell.length_c   1.000
_cell.angle_alpha   90.00
_cell.angle_beta   90.00
_cell.angle_gamma   90.00
#
_symmetry.space_group_name_H-M   'P 1'
#
loop_
_entity.id
_entity.type
_entity.pdbx_description
1 polymer ?
#
loop_
_entity_poly.entity_id
_entity_poly.type
_entity_poly.pdbx_seq_one_letter_code
_entity_poly.pdbx_strand_id
1 'polypeptide(L)'
;VPSLAEKNVFFGVGEEVVSGVGNFLDDIYNTQKSIINTWKNNIATATNIRKGNFGEMASDAFLAEKNFQPLHTRLQSIDAPTRQGIDGVFKKGNEYFIVESKYSGTATLSNTADGKQMSDPWINGSNRLRNAVNNQAIYDDIVSSGYRRLLAEVAPDGSIIYKELDASASVIGTFTP
;
A
#
# COMPACT_ATOMS: atom_id res chain seq x y z
N VAL A 1 15.69 -46.92 -23.76
CA VAL A 1 15.56 -45.99 -22.63
C VAL A 1 15.27 -44.58 -23.17
N PRO A 2 14.00 -44.14 -23.23
CA PRO A 2 13.70 -42.77 -23.64
C PRO A 2 13.72 -41.81 -22.45
N SER A 3 14.14 -40.58 -22.75
CA SER A 3 14.33 -39.42 -21.87
C SER A 3 13.04 -38.88 -21.26
N LEU A 4 13.13 -38.37 -20.02
CA LEU A 4 12.09 -37.51 -19.43
C LEU A 4 12.10 -36.14 -20.11
N ALA A 5 11.07 -35.89 -20.92
CA ALA A 5 10.56 -34.57 -21.18
C ALA A 5 9.09 -34.51 -20.72
N GLU A 6 8.69 -33.33 -20.27
CA GLU A 6 7.31 -32.84 -20.13
C GLU A 6 6.47 -33.34 -18.93
N LYS A 7 6.37 -32.48 -17.92
CA LYS A 7 5.09 -32.14 -17.30
C LYS A 7 4.96 -30.63 -17.13
N ASN A 8 4.64 -29.96 -18.23
CA ASN A 8 3.95 -28.68 -18.20
C ASN A 8 2.54 -28.92 -17.67
N VAL A 9 2.24 -28.43 -16.47
CA VAL A 9 0.85 -28.30 -16.00
C VAL A 9 0.49 -26.83 -16.11
N PHE A 10 -0.15 -26.51 -17.23
CA PHE A 10 -0.95 -25.30 -17.42
C PHE A 10 -2.18 -25.36 -16.51
N PHE A 11 -2.42 -24.29 -15.76
CA PHE A 11 -3.78 -23.83 -15.47
C PHE A 11 -3.88 -22.40 -16.00
N GLY A 12 -4.58 -22.24 -17.12
CA GLY A 12 -4.92 -20.93 -17.68
C GLY A 12 -6.29 -20.48 -17.20
N VAL A 13 -6.45 -19.16 -17.07
CA VAL A 13 -7.65 -18.44 -17.50
C VAL A 13 -7.15 -17.09 -18.02
N GLY A 14 -7.50 -16.80 -19.27
CA GLY A 14 -7.02 -15.64 -19.98
C GLY A 14 -7.60 -14.35 -19.42
N GLU A 15 -6.72 -13.36 -19.30
CA GLU A 15 -7.12 -11.95 -19.32
C GLU A 15 -6.30 -11.32 -20.45
N GLU A 16 -7.02 -10.78 -21.42
CA GLU A 16 -6.46 -9.98 -22.50
C GLU A 16 -5.67 -8.82 -21.87
N VAL A 17 -4.34 -8.85 -22.02
CA VAL A 17 -3.48 -7.76 -21.55
C VAL A 17 -3.80 -6.54 -22.40
N VAL A 18 -4.71 -5.68 -21.92
CA VAL A 18 -4.94 -4.36 -22.52
C VAL A 18 -3.64 -3.58 -22.35
N SER A 19 -2.91 -3.44 -23.46
CA SER A 19 -1.53 -2.97 -23.58
C SER A 19 -1.33 -1.48 -23.29
N GLY A 20 -1.97 -0.95 -22.25
CA GLY A 20 -1.88 0.46 -21.83
C GLY A 20 -2.04 0.69 -20.33
N VAL A 21 -2.33 -0.35 -19.55
CA VAL A 21 -2.33 -0.28 -18.08
C VAL A 21 -1.06 -1.00 -17.61
N GLY A 22 -0.17 -0.30 -16.90
CA GLY A 22 1.00 -0.93 -16.31
C GLY A 22 0.54 -2.13 -15.46
N ASN A 23 1.12 -3.30 -15.68
CA ASN A 23 0.78 -4.46 -14.86
C ASN A 23 1.39 -4.29 -13.47
N PHE A 24 0.62 -3.75 -12.53
CA PHE A 24 1.03 -3.55 -11.13
C PHE A 24 1.01 -4.86 -10.32
N LEU A 25 0.57 -5.96 -10.92
CA LEU A 25 0.67 -7.31 -10.39
C LEU A 25 2.07 -7.90 -10.69
N ASP A 26 3.08 -7.12 -10.32
CA ASP A 26 4.50 -7.40 -10.52
C ASP A 26 5.07 -8.39 -9.49
N ASP A 27 6.38 -8.61 -9.54
CA ASP A 27 7.09 -9.51 -8.60
C ASP A 27 7.00 -9.03 -7.14
N ILE A 28 6.93 -7.71 -6.91
CA ILE A 28 6.74 -7.14 -5.58
C ILE A 28 5.35 -7.47 -5.05
N TYR A 29 4.32 -7.28 -5.87
CA TYR A 29 2.95 -7.68 -5.54
C TYR A 29 2.87 -9.18 -5.21
N ASN A 30 3.48 -10.03 -6.05
CA ASN A 30 3.49 -11.48 -5.82
C ASN A 30 4.19 -11.85 -4.49
N THR A 31 5.30 -11.17 -4.19
CA THR A 31 6.03 -11.33 -2.92
C THR A 31 5.15 -10.95 -1.73
N GLN A 32 4.49 -9.79 -1.79
CA GLN A 32 3.59 -9.33 -0.73
C GLN A 32 2.41 -10.28 -0.55
N LYS A 33 1.76 -10.74 -1.63
CA LYS A 33 0.66 -11.72 -1.56
C LYS A 33 1.10 -13.03 -0.91
N SER A 34 2.30 -13.51 -1.21
CA SER A 34 2.86 -14.70 -0.58
C SER A 34 3.04 -14.51 0.93
N ILE A 35 3.60 -13.37 1.34
CA ILE A 35 3.76 -13.02 2.76
C ILE A 35 2.41 -12.87 3.46
N ILE A 36 1.46 -12.15 2.88
CA ILE A 36 0.11 -11.96 3.43
C ILE A 36 -0.56 -13.32 3.65
N ASN A 37 -0.52 -14.21 2.65
CA ASN A 37 -1.11 -15.54 2.76
C ASN A 37 -0.45 -16.41 3.83
N THR A 38 0.87 -16.27 4.01
CA THR A 38 1.63 -16.96 5.06
C THR A 38 1.24 -16.46 6.46
N TRP A 39 1.00 -15.17 6.61
CA TRP A 39 0.83 -14.53 7.92
C TRP A 39 -0.62 -14.29 8.35
N LYS A 40 -1.62 -14.25 7.45
CA LYS A 40 -3.02 -13.89 7.79
C LYS A 40 -3.61 -14.66 8.96
N ASN A 41 -3.21 -15.91 9.17
CA ASN A 41 -3.73 -16.74 10.28
C ASN A 41 -2.95 -16.57 11.60
N ASN A 42 -1.77 -15.96 11.58
CA ASN A 42 -0.86 -15.84 12.73
C ASN A 42 -0.45 -14.39 13.05
N ILE A 43 -0.86 -13.41 12.23
CA ILE A 43 -0.43 -12.01 12.36
C ILE A 43 -0.88 -11.37 13.69
N ALA A 44 -2.02 -11.81 14.23
CA ALA A 44 -2.57 -11.29 15.48
C ALA A 44 -1.64 -11.46 16.69
N THR A 45 -0.81 -12.51 16.70
CA THR A 45 0.17 -12.79 17.78
C THR A 45 1.59 -12.36 17.43
N ALA A 46 1.81 -11.77 16.25
CA ALA A 46 3.10 -11.29 15.82
C ALA A 46 3.52 -9.99 16.53
N THR A 47 4.78 -9.58 16.34
CA THR A 47 5.31 -8.32 16.86
C THR A 47 4.61 -7.12 16.21
N ASN A 48 4.63 -5.97 16.89
CA ASN A 48 4.04 -4.74 16.34
C ASN A 48 4.68 -4.32 15.01
N ILE A 49 5.98 -4.59 14.83
CA ILE A 49 6.69 -4.34 13.56
C ILE A 49 6.06 -5.18 12.44
N ARG A 50 5.90 -6.50 12.66
CA ARG A 50 5.28 -7.40 11.67
C ARG A 50 3.84 -7.01 11.37
N LYS A 51 3.06 -6.61 12.37
CA LYS A 51 1.68 -6.11 12.20
C LYS A 51 1.62 -4.86 11.32
N GLY A 52 2.53 -3.91 11.55
CA GLY A 52 2.68 -2.71 10.71
C GLY A 52 3.02 -3.07 9.27
N ASN A 53 4.08 -3.85 9.06
CA ASN A 53 4.52 -4.27 7.73
C ASN A 53 3.44 -5.08 7.00
N PHE A 54 2.71 -5.95 7.70
CA PHE A 54 1.56 -6.68 7.14
C PHE A 54 0.47 -5.73 6.66
N GLY A 55 0.14 -4.70 7.44
CA GLY A 55 -0.83 -3.67 7.06
C GLY A 55 -0.44 -2.92 5.79
N GLU A 56 0.80 -2.45 5.71
CA GLU A 56 1.34 -1.75 4.53
C GLU A 56 1.30 -2.65 3.29
N MET A 57 1.80 -3.89 3.40
CA MET A 57 1.79 -4.84 2.27
C MET A 57 0.37 -5.24 1.84
N ALA A 58 -0.55 -5.44 2.79
CA ALA A 58 -1.94 -5.78 2.48
C ALA A 58 -2.64 -4.65 1.73
N SER A 59 -2.48 -3.40 2.18
CA SER A 59 -3.06 -2.23 1.52
C SER A 59 -2.46 -2.02 0.13
N ASP A 60 -1.13 -2.12 0.00
CA ASP A 60 -0.44 -1.95 -1.28
C ASP A 60 -0.85 -3.01 -2.30
N ALA A 61 -0.88 -4.29 -1.90
CA ALA A 61 -1.30 -5.37 -2.78
C ALA A 61 -2.79 -5.24 -3.20
N PHE A 62 -3.67 -4.85 -2.27
CA PHE A 62 -5.09 -4.64 -2.56
C PHE A 62 -5.30 -3.49 -3.55
N LEU A 63 -4.62 -2.36 -3.38
CA LEU A 63 -4.75 -1.23 -4.31
C LEU A 63 -4.16 -1.54 -5.68
N ALA A 64 -3.06 -2.29 -5.75
CA ALA A 64 -2.52 -2.79 -7.01
C ALA A 64 -3.55 -3.66 -7.78
N GLU A 65 -4.27 -4.57 -7.11
CA GLU A 65 -5.39 -5.35 -7.69
C GLU A 65 -6.54 -4.47 -8.21
N LYS A 66 -6.65 -3.22 -7.73
CA LYS A 66 -7.66 -2.23 -8.13
C LYS A 66 -7.14 -1.22 -9.16
N ASN A 67 -6.02 -1.54 -9.81
CA ASN A 67 -5.36 -0.71 -10.83
C ASN A 67 -4.87 0.65 -10.32
N PHE A 68 -4.52 0.74 -9.03
CA PHE A 68 -3.79 1.88 -8.50
C PHE A 68 -2.30 1.66 -8.73
N GLN A 69 -1.67 2.54 -9.51
CA GLN A 69 -0.24 2.51 -9.76
C GLN A 69 0.52 2.92 -8.49
N PRO A 70 1.37 2.06 -7.92
CA PRO A 70 2.24 2.46 -6.83
C PRO A 70 3.33 3.43 -7.33
N LEU A 71 3.54 4.52 -6.60
CA LEU A 71 4.56 5.55 -6.87
C LEU A 71 5.58 5.69 -5.74
N HIS A 72 5.55 4.78 -4.77
CA HIS A 72 6.40 4.79 -3.58
C HIS A 72 7.33 3.58 -3.54
N THR A 73 8.29 3.58 -2.60
CA THR A 73 9.13 2.41 -2.34
C THR A 73 8.37 1.37 -1.52
N ARG A 74 8.00 0.26 -2.17
CA ARG A 74 7.16 -0.82 -1.63
C ARG A 74 7.94 -1.80 -0.74
N LEU A 75 7.30 -2.30 0.33
CA LEU A 75 7.86 -3.33 1.19
C LEU A 75 7.82 -4.74 0.56
N GLN A 76 8.85 -5.54 0.85
CA GLN A 76 9.00 -6.92 0.37
C GLN A 76 9.34 -7.92 1.49
N SER A 77 9.35 -7.48 2.76
CA SER A 77 9.68 -8.33 3.90
C SER A 77 8.80 -8.01 5.11
N ILE A 78 8.28 -9.05 5.76
CA ILE A 78 7.53 -8.94 7.01
C ILE A 78 8.40 -8.46 8.18
N ASP A 79 9.72 -8.71 8.09
CA ASP A 79 10.72 -8.37 9.10
C ASP A 79 11.48 -7.09 8.77
N ALA A 80 11.01 -6.30 7.79
CA ALA A 80 11.58 -5.00 7.49
C ALA A 80 11.62 -4.12 8.76
N PRO A 81 12.72 -3.37 8.98
CA PRO A 81 12.82 -2.47 10.13
C PRO A 81 11.72 -1.41 10.05
N THR A 82 11.33 -0.87 11.22
CA THR A 82 10.32 0.19 11.29
C THR A 82 10.70 1.36 10.38
N ARG A 83 9.83 1.66 9.42
CA ARG A 83 9.93 2.86 8.59
C ARG A 83 9.10 3.97 9.21
N GLN A 84 9.62 5.18 9.19
CA GLN A 84 8.83 6.37 9.49
C GLN A 84 8.48 7.06 8.19
N GLY A 85 7.22 7.48 8.04
CA GLY A 85 6.78 8.22 6.87
C GLY A 85 5.42 7.76 6.39
N ILE A 86 5.17 8.01 5.11
CA ILE A 86 3.97 7.60 4.38
C ILE A 86 4.15 6.15 3.95
N ASP A 87 3.13 5.33 4.22
CA ASP A 87 3.13 3.90 3.90
C ASP A 87 2.91 3.66 2.40
N GLY A 88 2.06 4.47 1.75
CA GLY A 88 1.78 4.32 0.32
C GLY A 88 1.48 5.63 -0.42
N VAL A 89 1.93 5.70 -1.67
CA VAL A 89 1.57 6.74 -2.64
C VAL A 89 1.14 6.06 -3.94
N PHE A 90 -0.02 6.44 -4.47
CA PHE A 90 -0.60 5.82 -5.65
C PHE A 90 -1.19 6.82 -6.64
N LYS A 91 -1.34 6.39 -7.89
CA LYS A 91 -2.08 7.09 -8.94
C LYS A 91 -3.15 6.19 -9.55
N LYS A 92 -4.35 6.73 -9.81
CA LYS A 92 -5.40 6.06 -10.61
C LYS A 92 -6.08 7.10 -11.50
N GLY A 93 -5.99 6.91 -12.81
CA GLY A 93 -6.38 7.95 -13.77
C GLY A 93 -5.59 9.25 -13.52
N ASN A 94 -6.31 10.34 -13.26
CA ASN A 94 -5.73 11.65 -12.97
C ASN A 94 -5.70 11.98 -11.46
N GLU A 95 -6.06 11.03 -10.59
CA GLU A 95 -6.08 11.24 -9.14
C GLU A 95 -4.86 10.62 -8.46
N TYR A 96 -4.37 11.30 -7.42
CA TYR A 96 -3.31 10.83 -6.53
C TYR A 96 -3.85 10.51 -5.14
N PHE A 97 -3.28 9.48 -4.52
CA PHE A 97 -3.70 8.97 -3.22
C PHE A 97 -2.48 8.78 -2.32
N ILE A 98 -2.53 9.37 -1.13
CA ILE A 98 -1.59 9.11 -0.03
C ILE A 98 -2.30 8.19 0.96
N VAL A 99 -1.63 7.12 1.36
CA VAL A 99 -2.21 6.05 2.18
C VAL A 99 -1.38 5.84 3.43
N GLU A 100 -2.05 5.77 4.57
CA GLU A 100 -1.52 5.27 5.85
C GLU A 100 -2.26 3.99 6.21
N SER A 101 -1.53 2.95 6.57
CA SER A 101 -2.06 1.64 6.92
C SER A 101 -1.93 1.38 8.41
N LYS A 102 -3.04 1.02 9.06
CA LYS A 102 -3.08 0.66 10.48
C LYS A 102 -3.65 -0.75 10.64
N TYR A 103 -2.94 -1.59 11.37
CA TYR A 103 -3.47 -2.86 11.81
C TYR A 103 -4.58 -2.64 12.85
N SER A 104 -5.78 -3.11 12.54
CA SER A 104 -7.00 -2.86 13.32
C SER A 104 -6.84 -3.23 14.78
N GLY A 105 -7.41 -2.41 15.67
CA GLY A 105 -7.44 -2.69 17.11
C GLY A 105 -6.12 -2.48 17.84
N THR A 106 -5.07 -2.01 17.17
CA THR A 106 -3.74 -1.79 17.81
C THR A 106 -3.15 -0.41 17.59
N ALA A 107 -3.47 0.25 16.48
CA ALA A 107 -2.84 1.51 16.12
C ALA A 107 -3.85 2.55 15.61
N THR A 108 -3.60 3.81 15.97
CA THR A 108 -4.33 4.99 15.50
C THR A 108 -3.37 5.98 14.86
N LEU A 109 -3.89 6.98 14.15
CA LEU A 109 -3.08 8.12 13.71
C LEU A 109 -2.47 8.83 14.93
N SER A 110 -1.17 9.02 14.92
CA SER A 110 -0.44 9.68 16.01
C SER A 110 -0.29 11.18 15.78
N ASN A 111 -0.14 11.95 16.86
CA ASN A 111 0.36 13.33 16.79
C ASN A 111 1.89 13.32 16.81
N THR A 112 2.52 14.03 15.88
CA THR A 112 3.96 14.22 15.82
C THR A 112 4.32 15.70 15.98
N ALA A 113 5.61 16.03 15.96
CA ALA A 113 6.07 17.41 15.95
C ALA A 113 5.54 18.21 14.75
N ASP A 114 5.29 17.53 13.63
CA ASP A 114 4.77 18.13 12.39
C ASP A 114 3.23 18.06 12.33
N GLY A 115 2.54 17.76 13.44
CA GLY A 115 1.09 17.60 13.50
C GLY A 115 0.62 16.15 13.40
N LYS A 116 -0.70 15.98 13.26
CA LYS A 116 -1.33 14.65 13.19
C LYS A 116 -0.91 13.92 11.92
N GLN A 117 -0.60 12.63 12.00
CA GLN A 117 -0.36 11.80 10.82
C GLN A 117 -1.47 12.00 9.79
N MET A 118 -1.08 12.09 8.51
CA MET A 118 -1.96 12.38 7.36
C MET A 118 -2.51 13.81 7.26
N SER A 119 -2.21 14.72 8.20
CA SER A 119 -2.55 16.15 8.02
C SER A 119 -1.58 16.82 7.04
N ASP A 120 -1.97 17.96 6.47
CA ASP A 120 -1.12 18.71 5.53
C ASP A 120 0.24 19.10 6.13
N PRO A 121 0.32 19.62 7.38
CA PRO A 121 1.61 19.89 8.00
C PRO A 121 2.47 18.62 8.12
N TRP A 122 1.86 17.47 8.39
CA TRP A 122 2.60 16.22 8.55
C TRP A 122 3.09 15.63 7.23
N ILE A 123 2.24 15.62 6.19
CA ILE A 123 2.57 15.09 4.86
C ILE A 123 3.70 15.91 4.22
N ASN A 124 3.62 17.24 4.35
CA ASN A 124 4.62 18.16 3.82
C ASN A 124 5.85 18.29 4.73
N GLY A 125 5.68 18.09 6.04
CA GLY A 125 6.73 18.15 7.03
C GLY A 125 7.78 17.06 6.84
N SER A 126 9.02 17.35 7.24
CA SER A 126 10.17 16.42 7.15
C SER A 126 10.38 15.79 5.77
N ASN A 127 9.89 16.43 4.69
CA ASN A 127 9.94 15.93 3.31
C ASN A 127 9.28 14.55 3.11
N ARG A 128 8.28 14.16 3.93
CA ARG A 128 7.73 12.79 3.92
C ARG A 128 7.22 12.35 2.55
N LEU A 129 6.39 13.17 1.89
CA LEU A 129 5.90 12.84 0.54
C LEU A 129 7.04 12.71 -0.47
N ARG A 130 7.98 13.65 -0.48
CA ARG A 130 9.14 13.64 -1.39
C ARG A 130 10.02 12.41 -1.18
N ASN A 131 10.20 11.98 0.07
CA ASN A 131 10.97 10.80 0.43
C ASN A 131 10.25 9.51 0.03
N ALA A 132 8.92 9.46 0.19
CA ALA A 132 8.12 8.30 -0.18
C ALA A 132 8.20 8.00 -1.69
N VAL A 133 8.09 9.04 -2.53
CA VAL A 133 8.12 8.88 -3.99
C VAL A 133 9.51 8.80 -4.59
N ASN A 134 10.52 9.34 -3.89
CA ASN A 134 11.91 9.39 -4.34
C ASN A 134 12.15 9.91 -5.77
N ASN A 135 11.25 10.74 -6.29
CA ASN A 135 11.31 11.32 -7.63
C ASN A 135 10.75 12.74 -7.61
N GLN A 136 11.54 13.72 -8.05
CA GLN A 136 11.15 15.14 -7.98
C GLN A 136 9.97 15.46 -8.91
N ALA A 137 10.00 14.97 -10.15
CA ALA A 137 8.94 15.26 -11.12
C ALA A 137 7.58 14.67 -10.68
N ILE A 138 7.59 13.47 -10.10
CA ILE A 138 6.37 12.84 -9.56
C ILE A 138 5.87 13.63 -8.34
N TYR A 139 6.77 14.04 -7.44
CA TYR A 139 6.41 14.87 -6.30
C TYR A 139 5.73 16.19 -6.74
N ASP A 140 6.34 16.91 -7.69
CA ASP A 140 5.81 18.18 -8.18
C ASP A 140 4.43 18.01 -8.86
N ASP A 141 4.25 16.90 -9.59
CA ASP A 141 2.97 16.57 -10.22
C ASP A 141 1.87 16.26 -9.19
N ILE A 142 2.19 15.52 -8.12
CA ILE A 142 1.24 15.25 -7.01
C ILE A 142 0.84 16.55 -6.32
N VAL A 143 1.81 17.42 -6.02
CA VAL A 143 1.53 18.68 -5.28
C VAL A 143 0.71 19.64 -6.13
N SER A 144 1.00 19.75 -7.42
CA SER A 144 0.26 20.62 -8.34
C SER A 144 -1.14 20.10 -8.68
N SER A 145 -1.29 18.78 -8.84
CA SER A 145 -2.59 18.15 -9.12
C SER A 145 -3.48 18.04 -7.88
N GLY A 146 -2.88 18.01 -6.68
CA GLY A 146 -3.55 17.67 -5.44
C GLY A 146 -3.70 16.15 -5.26
N TYR A 147 -4.09 15.75 -4.05
CA TYR A 147 -4.23 14.34 -3.68
C TYR A 147 -5.30 14.11 -2.62
N ARG A 148 -5.79 12.88 -2.59
CA ARG A 148 -6.70 12.34 -1.57
C ARG A 148 -5.90 11.58 -0.50
N ARG A 149 -6.46 11.49 0.69
CA ARG A 149 -5.83 10.87 1.86
C ARG A 149 -6.67 9.69 2.30
N LEU A 150 -6.06 8.51 2.37
CA LEU A 150 -6.75 7.29 2.79
C LEU A 150 -6.10 6.71 4.04
N LEU A 151 -6.91 6.38 5.03
CA LEU A 151 -6.54 5.51 6.14
C LEU A 151 -7.05 4.09 5.84
N ALA A 152 -6.13 3.15 5.66
CA ALA A 152 -6.42 1.74 5.53
C ALA A 152 -6.44 1.08 6.91
N GLU A 153 -7.60 0.59 7.34
CA GLU A 153 -7.73 -0.24 8.54
C GLU A 153 -7.70 -1.71 8.12
N VAL A 154 -6.60 -2.39 8.43
CA VAL A 154 -6.33 -3.77 8.00
C VAL A 154 -6.62 -4.73 9.14
N ALA A 155 -7.63 -5.57 8.96
CA ALA A 155 -8.04 -6.56 9.94
C ALA A 155 -7.12 -7.80 9.93
N PRO A 156 -7.14 -8.64 10.98
CA PRO A 156 -6.31 -9.83 11.06
C PRO A 156 -6.49 -10.81 9.90
N ASP A 157 -7.70 -10.94 9.37
CA ASP A 157 -8.03 -11.82 8.24
C ASP A 157 -7.57 -11.25 6.88
N GLY A 158 -6.99 -10.05 6.87
CA GLY A 158 -6.52 -9.34 5.68
C GLY A 158 -7.59 -8.49 5.00
N SER A 159 -8.82 -8.43 5.54
CA SER A 159 -9.84 -7.49 5.04
C SER A 159 -9.43 -6.05 5.36
N ILE A 160 -9.81 -5.11 4.48
CA ILE A 160 -9.40 -3.71 4.56
C ILE A 160 -10.60 -2.79 4.42
N ILE A 161 -10.70 -1.82 5.31
CA ILE A 161 -11.63 -0.68 5.19
C ILE A 161 -10.80 0.56 4.92
N TYR A 162 -11.12 1.28 3.84
CA TYR A 162 -10.52 2.59 3.56
C TYR A 162 -11.44 3.71 4.05
N LYS A 163 -10.87 4.62 4.83
CA LYS A 163 -11.51 5.88 5.24
C LYS A 163 -10.83 7.04 4.54
N GLU A 164 -11.61 7.93 3.96
CA GLU A 164 -11.08 9.16 3.38
C GLU A 164 -10.91 10.23 4.47
N LEU A 165 -9.81 10.96 4.39
CA LEU A 165 -9.44 12.01 5.33
C LEU A 165 -9.40 13.39 4.66
N ASP A 166 -9.77 14.42 5.41
CA ASP A 166 -9.51 15.81 5.04
C ASP A 166 -8.04 16.23 5.34
N ALA A 167 -7.71 17.49 5.02
CA ALA A 167 -6.40 18.09 5.26
C ALA A 167 -5.99 18.18 6.74
N SER A 168 -6.93 18.02 7.67
CA SER A 168 -6.69 17.97 9.12
C SER A 168 -6.61 16.54 9.66
N ALA A 169 -6.62 15.53 8.77
CA ALA A 169 -6.72 14.12 9.10
C ALA A 169 -7.98 13.75 9.89
N SER A 170 -9.10 14.43 9.60
CA SER A 170 -10.44 14.04 10.06
C SER A 170 -11.09 13.12 9.04
N VAL A 171 -11.78 12.08 9.51
CA VAL A 171 -12.50 11.16 8.63
C VAL A 171 -13.71 11.87 8.03
N ILE A 172 -13.81 11.87 6.70
CA ILE A 172 -14.93 12.47 5.96
C ILE A 172 -15.83 11.44 5.29
N GLY A 173 -15.42 10.17 5.24
CA GLY A 173 -16.23 9.09 4.68
C GLY A 173 -15.48 7.78 4.53
N THR A 174 -16.16 6.78 4.01
CA THR A 174 -15.57 5.52 3.56
C THR A 174 -15.25 5.62 2.07
N PHE A 175 -14.09 5.13 1.66
CA PHE A 175 -13.67 5.04 0.28
C PHE A 175 -13.78 3.59 -0.23
N THR A 176 -14.25 3.41 -1.47
CA THR A 176 -14.31 2.11 -2.14
C THR A 176 -13.40 2.17 -3.38
N PRO A 177 -12.23 1.51 -3.36
CA PRO A 177 -11.25 1.54 -4.45
C PRO A 177 -11.70 0.93 -5.78
#